data_AF-A0A9E2DPP7-F1
#
_entry.id   AF-A0A9E2DPP7-F1
#
_cell.length_a   1.000
_cell.length_b   1.000
_cell.length_c   1.000
_cell.angle_alpha   90.00
_cell.angle_beta   90.00
_cell.angle_gamma   90.00
#
_symmetry.space_group_name_H-M   'P 1'
#
loop_
_entity.id
_entity.type
_entity.pdbx_description
1 polymer ?
#
loop_
_entity_poly.entity_id
_entity_poly.type
_entity_poly.pdbx_seq_one_letter_code
_entity_poly.pdbx_strand_id
1 'polypeptide(L)'
;MIINYKSPGTLEETRFEKIHSVIFDESKQASKIVANEIAILIRKKQKENKNCILGLATGSSPISVYKELVRLHKEEGLSFSNVITFNLDEYFPMKNVDIQSYHHFMHLHLFSHIDIKLENINIPNGELDLDKINNHCNKYENKIKKLGGIDFQLLGIGRTGHIGFNEPGSNYSSLTRMVHLDYITRNDARKGFYGIENVPTRAITMGINTIRKSKRVVLLAWGQNKAGAIKKAIEGKVDTNIPASFLQNHKNVTFVLDKTSASNLTRIRSPWKVGSCKWTKELKSKAVVWLCNNTNKSILNLTESDYNENNLSELLIHQSPYDINLEVFNKISRTITGWPGGKPNADDKYRPERANPTKKRIIIFSPHPDDDVISMGGTFERLVSQGHEVHVAYQTSGNIAVNNSDVLKFLEVYSDTSKNAKKKYNELIEILKNSNEVLENKEIRNIATLIREKESFAATRFIGIPDSNVHFLRLPFYETGTVKKSAPSSLDLDIMISVISKIKP
;
A
#
# COMPACT_ATOMS: atom_id res chain seq x y z
N MET A 1 22.15 4.72 -13.92
CA MET A 1 21.07 5.65 -14.31
C MET A 1 20.70 6.48 -13.08
N ILE A 2 20.45 7.77 -13.22
CA ILE A 2 20.09 8.69 -12.11
C ILE A 2 18.79 9.41 -12.47
N ILE A 3 17.97 9.77 -11.47
CA ILE A 3 16.78 10.60 -11.69
C ILE A 3 17.20 12.06 -11.73
N ASN A 4 17.50 12.55 -12.93
CA ASN A 4 17.80 13.96 -13.14
C ASN A 4 16.54 14.80 -12.91
N TYR A 5 16.65 15.82 -12.06
CA TYR A 5 15.58 16.78 -11.85
C TYR A 5 15.24 17.51 -13.16
N LYS A 6 13.94 17.67 -13.42
CA LYS A 6 13.40 18.48 -14.51
C LYS A 6 12.40 19.47 -13.94
N SER A 7 12.33 20.66 -14.52
CA SER A 7 11.31 21.62 -14.11
C SER A 7 9.91 21.07 -14.40
N PRO A 8 9.02 21.01 -13.39
CA PRO A 8 7.66 20.49 -13.58
C PRO A 8 6.83 21.42 -14.45
N GLY A 9 5.78 20.89 -15.09
CA GLY A 9 4.86 21.69 -15.90
C GLY A 9 5.41 22.16 -17.24
N THR A 10 6.62 21.76 -17.62
CA THR A 10 7.28 22.24 -18.85
C THR A 10 6.78 21.56 -20.13
N LEU A 11 6.34 20.31 -20.03
CA LEU A 11 5.74 19.56 -21.14
C LEU A 11 4.22 19.62 -21.05
N GLU A 12 3.54 19.59 -22.20
CA GLU A 12 2.08 19.61 -22.29
C GLU A 12 1.44 18.52 -21.41
N GLU A 13 1.97 17.29 -21.51
CA GLU A 13 1.54 16.14 -20.70
C GLU A 13 1.62 16.37 -19.19
N THR A 14 2.56 17.21 -18.74
CA THR A 14 2.83 17.47 -17.32
C THR A 14 2.34 18.84 -16.87
N ARG A 15 1.61 19.59 -17.71
CA ARG A 15 1.25 21.01 -17.48
C ARG A 15 0.55 21.31 -16.15
N PHE A 16 -0.10 20.32 -15.54
CA PHE A 16 -0.77 20.47 -14.24
C PHE A 16 0.15 20.12 -13.06
N GLU A 17 1.28 19.48 -13.30
CA GLU A 17 2.23 19.10 -12.26
C GLU A 17 3.08 20.29 -11.84
N LYS A 18 3.18 20.52 -10.52
CA LYS A 18 4.01 21.55 -9.88
C LYS A 18 5.23 20.96 -9.17
N ILE A 19 5.38 19.64 -9.22
CA ILE A 19 6.50 18.88 -8.68
C ILE A 19 6.94 17.89 -9.75
N HIS A 20 8.25 17.75 -9.96
CA HIS A 20 8.78 16.77 -10.90
C HIS A 20 8.39 15.36 -10.45
N SER A 21 7.70 14.60 -11.31
CA SER A 21 7.27 13.24 -11.00
C SER A 21 7.73 12.24 -12.05
N VAL A 22 8.22 11.09 -11.58
CA VAL A 22 8.67 9.97 -12.43
C VAL A 22 7.90 8.73 -12.03
N ILE A 23 7.32 8.05 -13.02
CA ILE A 23 6.49 6.87 -12.82
C ILE A 23 7.28 5.65 -13.30
N PHE A 24 7.32 4.62 -12.47
CA PHE A 24 7.96 3.33 -12.77
C PHE A 24 6.91 2.22 -12.79
N ASP A 25 7.20 1.18 -13.58
CA ASP A 25 6.38 -0.02 -13.62
C ASP A 25 6.57 -0.86 -12.35
N GLU A 26 7.82 -0.96 -11.89
CA GLU A 26 8.19 -1.69 -10.69
C GLU A 26 8.89 -0.80 -9.66
N SER A 27 8.37 -0.81 -8.42
CA SER A 27 8.97 -0.07 -7.29
C SER A 27 10.40 -0.53 -6.97
N LYS A 28 10.74 -1.80 -7.24
CA LYS A 28 12.10 -2.33 -7.07
C LYS A 28 13.10 -1.65 -8.00
N GLN A 29 12.76 -1.47 -9.28
CA GLN A 29 13.62 -0.79 -10.24
C GLN A 29 13.83 0.68 -9.84
N ALA A 30 12.75 1.36 -9.47
CA ALA A 30 12.80 2.74 -8.97
C ALA A 30 13.72 2.86 -7.73
N SER A 31 13.59 1.92 -6.79
CA SER A 31 14.40 1.88 -5.56
C SER A 31 15.88 1.68 -5.86
N LYS A 32 16.23 0.84 -6.84
CA LYS A 32 17.63 0.66 -7.28
C LYS A 32 18.22 1.94 -7.84
N ILE A 33 17.45 2.70 -8.62
CA ILE A 33 17.91 3.96 -9.20
C ILE A 33 18.13 5.01 -8.10
N VAL A 34 17.23 5.10 -7.12
CA VAL A 34 17.38 6.01 -5.98
C VAL A 34 18.57 5.62 -5.09
N ALA A 35 18.77 4.33 -4.83
CA ALA A 35 19.95 3.85 -4.09
C ALA A 35 21.25 4.20 -4.84
N ASN A 36 21.27 4.06 -6.16
CA ASN A 36 22.42 4.46 -6.98
C ASN A 36 22.67 5.97 -6.95
N GLU A 37 21.63 6.82 -6.96
CA GLU A 37 21.78 8.27 -6.79
C GLU A 37 22.45 8.62 -5.45
N ILE A 38 22.01 7.98 -4.36
CA ILE A 38 22.61 8.13 -3.02
C ILE A 38 24.06 7.65 -3.04
N ALA A 39 24.35 6.48 -3.61
CA ALA A 39 25.70 5.92 -3.69
C ALA A 39 26.67 6.82 -4.48
N ILE A 40 26.21 7.41 -5.58
CA ILE A 40 27.00 8.37 -6.37
C ILE A 40 27.29 9.63 -5.55
N LEU A 41 26.32 10.14 -4.80
CA LEU A 41 26.53 11.28 -3.90
C LEU A 41 27.55 10.95 -2.81
N ILE A 42 27.44 9.79 -2.17
CA ILE A 42 28.41 9.32 -1.16
C ILE A 42 29.81 9.28 -1.76
N ARG A 43 29.99 8.59 -2.89
CA ARG A 43 31.30 8.48 -3.57
C ARG A 43 31.85 9.84 -3.99
N LYS A 44 30.99 10.76 -4.45
CA LYS A 44 31.41 12.13 -4.78
C LYS A 44 31.93 12.87 -3.55
N LYS A 45 31.19 12.82 -2.44
CA LYS A 45 31.60 13.46 -1.17
C LYS A 45 32.88 12.85 -0.61
N GLN A 46 33.07 11.54 -0.73
CA GLN A 46 34.31 10.84 -0.37
C GLN A 46 35.50 11.36 -1.19
N LYS A 47 35.36 11.46 -2.51
CA LYS A 47 36.41 12.01 -3.39
C LYS A 47 36.76 13.46 -3.04
N GLU A 48 35.79 14.23 -2.54
CA GLU A 48 35.99 15.60 -2.06
C GLU A 48 36.49 15.69 -0.61
N ASN A 49 36.75 14.56 0.06
CA ASN A 49 37.08 14.48 1.50
C ASN A 49 36.07 15.22 2.40
N LYS A 50 34.78 15.13 2.05
CA LYS A 50 33.67 15.74 2.79
C LYS A 50 32.73 14.68 3.33
N ASN A 51 32.04 15.02 4.41
CA ASN A 51 30.93 14.20 4.89
C ASN A 51 29.74 14.28 3.90
N CYS A 52 29.02 13.17 3.78
CA CYS A 52 27.76 13.08 3.06
C CYS A 52 26.60 13.08 4.07
N ILE A 53 25.76 14.11 4.04
CA ILE A 53 24.68 14.27 5.02
C ILE A 53 23.37 13.78 4.40
N LEU A 54 22.82 12.69 4.96
CA LEU A 54 21.61 12.04 4.45
C LEU A 54 20.44 12.17 5.42
N GLY A 55 19.29 12.63 4.92
CA GLY A 55 18.02 12.56 5.61
C GLY A 55 17.29 11.26 5.25
N LEU A 56 16.92 10.45 6.23
CA LEU A 56 16.36 9.10 6.03
C LEU A 56 14.93 8.97 6.57
N ALA A 57 14.11 8.22 5.84
CA ALA A 57 12.73 7.92 6.19
C ALA A 57 12.57 6.46 6.64
N THR A 58 11.52 6.18 7.40
CA THR A 58 11.13 4.81 7.77
C THR A 58 9.89 4.36 6.99
N GLY A 59 9.29 3.24 7.39
CA GLY A 59 8.10 2.68 6.75
C GLY A 59 8.41 1.77 5.56
N SER A 60 7.37 1.28 4.89
CA SER A 60 7.52 0.25 3.86
C SER A 60 8.18 0.75 2.57
N SER A 61 7.98 2.02 2.19
CA SER A 61 8.49 2.59 0.94
C SER A 61 10.02 2.54 0.77
N PRO A 62 10.84 2.95 1.77
CA PRO A 62 12.29 2.98 1.61
C PRO A 62 13.01 1.63 1.81
N ILE A 63 12.33 0.57 2.27
CA ILE A 63 12.97 -0.73 2.56
C ILE A 63 13.77 -1.28 1.36
N SER A 64 13.21 -1.16 0.14
CA SER A 64 13.90 -1.65 -1.06
C SER A 64 15.10 -0.79 -1.46
N VAL A 65 15.12 0.50 -1.09
CA VAL A 65 16.31 1.36 -1.26
C VAL A 65 17.40 0.93 -0.29
N TYR A 66 17.06 0.68 0.98
CA TYR A 66 18.02 0.22 1.98
C TYR A 66 18.63 -1.13 1.63
N LYS A 67 17.82 -2.09 1.17
CA LYS A 67 18.33 -3.38 0.68
C LYS A 67 19.34 -3.22 -0.45
N GLU A 68 19.08 -2.32 -1.39
CA GLU A 68 20.03 -2.07 -2.48
C GLU A 68 21.30 -1.34 -1.99
N LEU A 69 21.19 -0.39 -1.06
CA LEU A 69 22.37 0.25 -0.46
C LEU A 69 23.25 -0.75 0.29
N VAL A 70 22.65 -1.70 1.02
CA VAL A 70 23.37 -2.80 1.67
C VAL A 70 24.04 -3.70 0.64
N ARG A 71 23.36 -4.02 -0.47
CA ARG A 71 23.94 -4.77 -1.59
C ARG A 71 25.16 -4.05 -2.17
N LEU A 72 25.03 -2.76 -2.48
CA LEU A 72 26.10 -1.91 -2.99
C LEU A 72 27.29 -1.83 -2.04
N HIS A 73 27.06 -1.84 -0.72
CA HIS A 73 28.13 -1.92 0.27
C HIS A 73 28.88 -3.25 0.19
N LYS A 74 28.15 -4.37 0.29
CA LYS A 74 28.71 -5.72 0.38
C LYS A 74 29.36 -6.20 -0.91
N GLU A 75 28.80 -5.83 -2.06
CA GLU A 75 29.19 -6.37 -3.37
C GLU A 75 30.02 -5.37 -4.22
N GLU A 76 29.83 -4.06 -4.02
CA GLU A 76 30.43 -3.02 -4.87
C GLU A 76 31.28 -2.00 -4.11
N GLY A 77 31.63 -2.30 -2.85
CA GLY A 77 32.57 -1.53 -2.04
C GLY A 77 32.11 -0.11 -1.70
N LEU A 78 30.81 0.16 -1.66
CA LEU A 78 30.28 1.46 -1.22
C LEU A 78 30.50 1.62 0.30
N SER A 79 31.43 2.49 0.73
CA SER A 79 31.64 2.80 2.16
C SER A 79 30.69 3.90 2.66
N PHE A 80 30.25 3.78 3.90
CA PHE A 80 29.44 4.72 4.66
C PHE A 80 30.25 5.41 5.78
N SER A 81 31.56 5.22 5.82
CA SER A 81 32.45 5.76 6.86
C SER A 81 32.47 7.30 6.98
N ASN A 82 32.15 8.02 5.89
CA ASN A 82 32.00 9.49 5.84
C ASN A 82 30.53 9.96 5.78
N VAL A 83 29.57 9.06 6.01
CA VAL A 83 28.15 9.37 5.97
C VAL A 83 27.67 9.77 7.37
N ILE A 84 26.86 10.83 7.44
CA ILE A 84 26.13 11.26 8.63
C ILE A 84 24.64 11.25 8.31
N THR A 85 23.84 10.56 9.12
CA THR A 85 22.41 10.38 8.86
C THR A 85 21.56 11.14 9.85
N PHE A 86 20.40 11.62 9.39
CA PHE A 86 19.35 12.23 10.20
C PHE A 86 18.01 11.60 9.83
N ASN A 87 17.41 10.84 10.74
CA ASN A 87 16.07 10.30 10.55
C ASN A 87 15.00 11.38 10.72
N LEU A 88 13.87 11.20 10.04
CA LEU A 88 12.76 12.14 10.11
C LEU A 88 12.10 12.17 11.49
N ASP A 89 11.95 11.03 12.16
CA ASP A 89 11.07 10.92 13.31
C ASP A 89 11.41 9.73 14.23
N GLU A 90 10.81 9.75 15.42
CA GLU A 90 10.68 8.62 16.34
C GLU A 90 9.38 8.78 17.16
N TYR A 91 8.75 7.66 17.53
CA TYR A 91 7.56 7.67 18.39
C TYR A 91 7.87 8.18 19.81
N PHE A 92 6.84 8.66 20.52
CA PHE A 92 6.98 9.13 21.90
C PHE A 92 5.80 8.72 22.80
N PRO A 93 6.06 8.15 23.99
CA PRO A 93 7.33 7.54 24.39
C PRO A 93 7.63 6.28 23.56
N MET A 94 8.89 5.95 23.35
CA MET A 94 9.32 4.74 22.64
C MET A 94 10.74 4.36 23.06
N LYS A 95 10.97 3.09 23.42
CA LYS A 95 12.33 2.63 23.72
C LYS A 95 13.04 2.20 22.45
N ASN A 96 14.35 2.44 22.39
CA ASN A 96 15.18 2.11 21.24
C ASN A 96 15.27 0.60 20.97
N VAL A 97 14.99 -0.21 21.99
CA VAL A 97 14.96 -1.68 21.93
C VAL A 97 13.61 -2.23 21.45
N ASP A 98 12.55 -1.43 21.48
CA ASP A 98 11.21 -1.87 21.07
C ASP A 98 11.21 -2.16 19.57
N ILE A 99 10.60 -3.28 19.17
CA ILE A 99 10.59 -3.73 17.77
C ILE A 99 9.85 -2.76 16.83
N GLN A 100 8.93 -1.96 17.38
CA GLN A 100 8.20 -0.92 16.64
C GLN A 100 8.95 0.43 16.58
N SER A 101 10.06 0.59 17.29
CA SER A 101 10.85 1.83 17.25
C SER A 101 11.49 2.05 15.88
N TYR A 102 11.61 3.31 15.49
CA TYR A 102 12.32 3.67 14.26
C TYR A 102 13.83 3.49 14.40
N HIS A 103 14.35 3.54 15.63
CA HIS A 103 15.70 3.07 15.94
C HIS A 103 15.88 1.60 15.54
N HIS A 104 15.07 0.68 16.05
CA HIS A 104 15.13 -0.74 15.69
C HIS A 104 14.96 -0.96 14.18
N PHE A 105 13.97 -0.30 13.56
CA PHE A 105 13.72 -0.37 12.12
C PHE A 105 14.96 -0.05 11.29
N MET A 106 15.67 1.03 11.63
CA MET A 106 16.84 1.47 10.87
C MET A 106 18.04 0.53 11.02
N HIS A 107 18.25 -0.03 12.21
CA HIS A 107 19.29 -1.06 12.42
C HIS A 107 18.96 -2.35 11.67
N LEU A 108 17.70 -2.79 11.73
CA LEU A 108 17.24 -3.98 11.01
C LEU A 108 17.46 -3.88 9.50
N HIS A 109 17.17 -2.71 8.91
CA HIS A 109 17.15 -2.55 7.45
C HIS A 109 18.42 -1.95 6.84
N LEU A 110 19.22 -1.21 7.61
CA LEU A 110 20.38 -0.50 7.07
C LEU A 110 21.61 -0.56 7.99
N PHE A 111 21.55 0.05 9.19
CA PHE A 111 22.75 0.42 9.93
C PHE A 111 23.58 -0.79 10.40
N SER A 112 22.97 -1.91 10.75
CA SER A 112 23.71 -3.13 11.14
C SER A 112 24.38 -3.86 9.97
N HIS A 113 24.21 -3.39 8.74
CA HIS A 113 24.68 -4.06 7.52
C HIS A 113 25.68 -3.24 6.71
N ILE A 114 26.11 -2.09 7.22
CA ILE A 114 27.04 -1.14 6.57
C ILE A 114 28.10 -0.63 7.57
N ASP A 115 29.18 -0.05 7.06
CA ASP A 115 30.31 0.50 7.84
C ASP A 115 30.10 1.96 8.32
N ILE A 116 28.86 2.34 8.63
CA ILE A 116 28.57 3.67 9.20
C ILE A 116 29.05 3.74 10.65
N LYS A 117 29.64 4.87 11.04
CA LYS A 117 30.06 5.11 12.43
C LYS A 117 28.86 5.40 13.32
N LEU A 118 28.82 4.86 14.54
CA LEU A 118 27.68 5.00 15.44
C LEU A 118 27.38 6.45 15.80
N GLU A 119 28.42 7.28 16.01
CA GLU A 119 28.31 8.71 16.32
C GLU A 119 27.73 9.55 15.18
N ASN A 120 27.70 8.99 13.98
CA ASN A 120 27.15 9.61 12.78
C ASN A 120 25.67 9.28 12.56
N ILE A 121 25.09 8.37 13.34
CA ILE A 121 23.67 8.05 13.30
C ILE A 121 22.90 9.04 14.20
N ASN A 122 21.92 9.74 13.63
CA ASN A 122 21.06 10.65 14.38
C ASN A 122 19.59 10.30 14.17
N ILE A 123 18.93 9.87 15.23
CA ILE A 123 17.49 9.58 15.29
C ILE A 123 16.92 10.38 16.47
N PRO A 124 15.72 11.00 16.33
CA PRO A 124 15.06 11.61 17.48
C PRO A 124 14.91 10.61 18.64
N ASN A 125 15.11 11.04 19.89
CA ASN A 125 15.12 10.14 21.03
C ASN A 125 13.76 10.10 21.75
N GLY A 126 13.03 9.00 21.58
CA GLY A 126 11.73 8.72 22.19
C GLY A 126 11.76 8.33 23.68
N GLU A 127 12.93 8.14 24.28
CA GLU A 127 13.12 7.73 25.69
C GLU A 127 13.30 8.93 26.64
N LEU A 128 13.41 10.14 26.10
CA LEU A 128 13.66 11.34 26.89
C LEU A 128 12.46 11.73 27.75
N ASP A 129 12.74 12.33 28.90
CA ASP A 129 11.71 13.02 29.68
C ASP A 129 11.13 14.21 28.90
N LEU A 130 9.84 14.50 29.10
CA LEU A 130 9.09 15.53 28.36
C LEU A 130 9.76 16.92 28.37
N ASP A 131 10.37 17.31 29.48
CA ASP A 131 11.05 18.60 29.67
C ASP A 131 12.34 18.72 28.84
N LYS A 132 12.96 17.59 28.47
CA LYS A 132 14.20 17.54 27.67
C LYS A 132 13.96 17.59 26.17
N ILE A 133 12.73 17.34 25.72
CA ILE A 133 12.39 17.19 24.29
C ILE A 133 12.71 18.45 23.49
N ASN A 134 12.32 19.64 23.98
CA ASN A 134 12.58 20.88 23.25
C ASN A 134 14.08 21.14 23.06
N ASN A 135 14.89 20.89 24.09
CA ASN A 135 16.34 21.02 23.99
C ASN A 135 16.94 19.99 23.01
N HIS A 136 16.43 18.75 23.03
CA HIS A 136 16.83 17.72 22.08
C HIS A 136 16.53 18.12 20.62
N CYS A 137 15.32 18.58 20.33
CA CYS A 137 14.92 19.11 19.02
C CYS A 137 15.83 20.26 18.56
N ASN A 138 16.14 21.21 19.44
CA ASN A 138 17.04 22.32 19.13
C ASN A 138 18.48 21.85 18.84
N LYS A 139 18.99 20.88 19.59
CA LYS A 139 20.31 20.26 19.34
C LYS A 139 20.33 19.55 17.99
N TYR A 140 19.25 18.85 17.64
CA TYR A 140 19.07 18.16 16.36
C TYR A 140 19.18 19.15 15.19
N GLU A 141 18.41 20.23 15.22
CA GLU A 141 18.45 21.31 14.22
C GLU A 141 19.83 21.98 14.13
N ASN A 142 20.44 22.28 15.27
CA ASN A 142 21.76 22.89 15.32
C ASN A 142 22.85 21.99 14.74
N LYS A 143 22.76 20.66 14.95
CA LYS A 143 23.71 19.70 14.34
C LYS A 143 23.57 19.69 12.82
N ILE A 144 22.35 19.67 12.29
CA ILE A 144 22.08 19.78 10.84
C ILE A 144 22.66 21.09 10.28
N LYS A 145 22.42 22.22 10.95
CA LYS A 145 22.91 23.54 10.52
C LYS A 145 24.44 23.61 10.52
N LYS A 146 25.10 23.11 11.57
CA LYS A 146 26.57 23.08 11.68
C LYS A 146 27.24 22.25 10.59
N LEU A 147 26.57 21.20 10.11
CA LEU A 147 27.06 20.35 9.02
C LEU A 147 26.77 20.90 7.61
N GLY A 148 26.18 22.11 7.51
CA GLY A 148 25.86 22.74 6.22
C GLY A 148 24.57 22.24 5.57
N GLY A 149 23.67 21.64 6.34
CA GLY A 149 22.39 21.12 5.90
C GLY A 149 22.44 19.71 5.31
N ILE A 150 21.26 19.20 4.94
CA ILE A 150 21.09 17.85 4.39
C ILE A 150 21.40 17.87 2.89
N ASP A 151 22.32 17.01 2.43
CA ASP A 151 22.66 16.90 1.00
C ASP A 151 21.57 16.16 0.22
N PHE A 152 21.00 15.10 0.79
CA PHE A 152 19.93 14.30 0.19
C PHE A 152 18.92 13.87 1.23
N GLN A 153 17.64 14.19 1.02
CA GLN A 153 16.54 13.79 1.88
C GLN A 153 15.66 12.78 1.16
N LEU A 154 15.63 11.55 1.70
CA LEU A 154 14.67 10.53 1.31
C LEU A 154 13.38 10.72 2.14
N LEU A 155 12.22 10.70 1.47
CA LEU A 155 10.91 10.85 2.09
C LEU A 155 9.97 9.71 1.65
N GLY A 156 8.99 9.40 2.51
CA GLY A 156 7.74 8.76 2.12
C GLY A 156 6.58 9.74 2.21
N ILE A 157 5.38 9.33 1.81
CA ILE A 157 4.15 10.10 1.97
C ILE A 157 3.05 9.26 2.65
N GLY A 158 2.36 9.86 3.61
CA GLY A 158 1.15 9.33 4.25
C GLY A 158 -0.07 9.32 3.33
N ARG A 159 -1.15 8.60 3.71
CA ARG A 159 -2.44 8.71 2.99
C ARG A 159 -3.06 10.09 3.12
N THR A 160 -2.71 10.83 4.17
CA THR A 160 -3.11 12.21 4.44
C THR A 160 -2.21 13.24 3.74
N GLY A 161 -1.14 12.82 3.07
CA GLY A 161 -0.16 13.74 2.49
C GLY A 161 0.89 14.25 3.47
N HIS A 162 0.98 13.70 4.69
CA HIS A 162 2.07 13.99 5.61
C HIS A 162 3.43 13.52 5.06
N ILE A 163 4.51 14.20 5.49
CA ILE A 163 5.90 13.79 5.30
C ILE A 163 6.59 13.77 6.68
N GLY A 164 7.21 12.65 7.04
CA GLY A 164 7.44 12.32 8.45
C GLY A 164 6.12 12.36 9.25
N PHE A 165 6.14 12.77 10.51
CA PHE A 165 4.92 13.08 11.27
C PHE A 165 4.46 14.54 11.19
N ASN A 166 4.76 15.23 10.08
CA ASN A 166 4.14 16.52 9.80
C ASN A 166 2.72 16.28 9.29
N GLU A 167 1.77 16.13 10.22
CA GLU A 167 0.34 15.89 9.97
C GLU A 167 -0.38 17.09 9.32
N PRO A 168 -1.57 16.89 8.73
CA PRO A 168 -2.44 17.97 8.27
C PRO A 168 -2.57 19.10 9.31
N GLY A 169 -2.38 20.35 8.87
CA GLY A 169 -2.32 21.52 9.74
C GLY A 169 -0.90 21.91 10.18
N SER A 170 0.12 21.13 9.82
CA SER A 170 1.53 21.47 10.10
C SER A 170 1.95 22.80 9.47
N ASN A 171 2.70 23.59 10.24
CA ASN A 171 3.18 24.90 9.79
C ASN A 171 4.34 24.74 8.79
N TYR A 172 4.30 25.51 7.70
CA TYR A 172 5.36 25.62 6.69
C TYR A 172 6.75 25.94 7.28
N SER A 173 6.79 26.75 8.33
CA SER A 173 8.00 27.23 9.01
C SER A 173 8.47 26.28 10.12
N SER A 174 7.78 25.15 10.32
CA SER A 174 8.05 24.24 11.44
C SER A 174 9.46 23.68 11.40
N LEU A 175 10.09 23.65 12.58
CA LEU A 175 11.33 22.95 12.87
C LEU A 175 11.03 21.60 13.55
N THR A 176 12.08 20.86 13.89
CA THR A 176 11.99 19.62 14.66
C THR A 176 11.23 19.87 15.96
N ARG A 177 10.20 19.06 16.24
CA ARG A 177 9.29 19.25 17.37
C ARG A 177 8.57 17.96 17.75
N MET A 178 7.97 17.96 18.95
CA MET A 178 6.98 16.96 19.32
C MET A 178 5.63 17.28 18.64
N VAL A 179 4.93 16.25 18.19
CA VAL A 179 3.62 16.35 17.53
C VAL A 179 2.66 15.31 18.10
N HIS A 180 1.37 15.58 17.98
CA HIS A 180 0.32 14.59 18.16
C HIS A 180 0.07 13.88 16.82
N LEU A 181 -0.10 12.56 16.88
CA LEU A 181 -0.36 11.75 15.70
C LEU A 181 -1.83 11.78 15.33
N ASP A 182 -2.11 11.97 14.03
CA ASP A 182 -3.46 11.92 13.49
C ASP A 182 -4.05 10.51 13.62
N TYR A 183 -5.38 10.41 13.77
CA TYR A 183 -6.07 9.13 13.86
C TYR A 183 -5.79 8.24 12.63
N ILE A 184 -5.75 8.80 11.42
CA ILE A 184 -5.48 8.04 10.19
C ILE A 184 -4.06 7.48 10.21
N THR A 185 -3.08 8.26 10.68
CA THR A 185 -1.69 7.82 10.83
C THR A 185 -1.57 6.68 11.85
N ARG A 186 -2.24 6.80 13.00
CA ARG A 186 -2.28 5.72 14.00
C ARG A 186 -2.98 4.46 13.45
N ASN A 187 -4.09 4.64 12.74
CA ASN A 187 -4.81 3.54 12.11
C ASN A 187 -3.98 2.85 11.00
N ASP A 188 -3.12 3.59 10.29
CA ASP A 188 -2.16 2.99 9.34
C ASP A 188 -1.07 2.17 10.04
N ALA A 189 -0.62 2.63 11.21
CA ALA A 189 0.40 1.94 12.01
C ALA A 189 -0.14 0.75 12.81
N ARG A 190 -1.45 0.70 13.12
CA ARG A 190 -2.06 -0.26 14.06
C ARG A 190 -1.67 -1.72 13.84
N LYS A 191 -1.48 -2.14 12.59
CA LYS A 191 -1.11 -3.52 12.26
C LYS A 191 0.27 -3.90 12.81
N GLY A 192 1.21 -2.96 12.87
CA GLY A 192 2.54 -3.17 13.45
C GLY A 192 2.58 -3.06 14.98
N PHE A 193 1.54 -2.48 15.57
CA PHE A 193 1.37 -2.31 17.02
C PHE A 193 0.34 -3.27 17.62
N TYR A 194 -0.18 -4.22 16.83
CA TYR A 194 -1.20 -5.19 17.26
C TYR A 194 -2.50 -4.57 17.80
N GLY A 195 -2.81 -3.34 17.38
CA GLY A 195 -3.91 -2.57 17.95
C GLY A 195 -3.68 -1.08 17.76
N ILE A 196 -4.75 -0.27 17.71
CA ILE A 196 -4.63 1.20 17.62
C ILE A 196 -4.31 1.82 18.98
N GLU A 197 -4.83 1.20 20.04
CA GLU A 197 -4.60 1.50 21.45
C GLU A 197 -3.13 1.42 21.82
N ASN A 198 -2.37 0.53 21.19
CA ASN A 198 -0.93 0.35 21.40
C ASN A 198 -0.08 1.33 20.58
N VAL A 199 -0.66 2.03 19.60
CA VAL A 199 0.09 3.02 18.81
C VAL A 199 0.27 4.28 19.66
N PRO A 200 1.51 4.75 19.87
CA PRO A 200 1.78 5.99 20.58
C PRO A 200 0.96 7.16 20.02
N THR A 201 0.56 8.07 20.90
CA THR A 201 -0.27 9.23 20.51
C THR A 201 0.57 10.44 20.08
N ARG A 202 1.88 10.39 20.30
CA ARG A 202 2.84 11.45 20.01
C ARG A 202 4.08 10.90 19.32
N ALA A 203 4.82 11.79 18.69
CA ALA A 203 6.11 11.52 18.10
C ALA A 203 6.97 12.78 18.10
N ILE A 204 8.28 12.62 17.95
CA ILE A 204 9.21 13.70 17.61
C ILE A 204 9.45 13.63 16.11
N THR A 205 9.36 14.75 15.40
CA THR A 205 9.53 14.79 13.95
C THR A 205 10.32 16.01 13.52
N MET A 206 11.16 15.83 12.50
CA MET A 206 11.80 16.86 11.72
C MET A 206 10.72 17.73 11.06
N GLY A 207 10.89 19.05 11.13
CA GLY A 207 9.91 20.00 10.61
C GLY A 207 9.98 20.21 9.09
N ILE A 208 8.92 20.79 8.53
CA ILE A 208 8.79 21.09 7.10
C ILE A 208 9.90 22.04 6.61
N ASN A 209 10.26 23.05 7.42
CA ASN A 209 11.30 24.00 7.05
C ASN A 209 12.67 23.32 6.95
N THR A 210 12.94 22.38 7.85
CA THR A 210 14.19 21.60 7.88
C THR A 210 14.29 20.70 6.65
N ILE A 211 13.22 19.96 6.35
CA ILE A 211 13.13 19.12 5.14
C ILE A 211 13.36 19.95 3.87
N ARG A 212 12.71 21.11 3.75
CA ARG A 212 12.78 21.98 2.56
C ARG A 212 14.10 22.71 2.38
N LYS A 213 14.97 22.73 3.39
CA LYS A 213 16.34 23.26 3.26
C LYS A 213 17.34 22.22 2.74
N SER A 214 16.92 20.98 2.55
CA SER A 214 17.75 19.94 1.92
C SER A 214 18.15 20.35 0.51
N LYS A 215 19.31 19.92 0.03
CA LYS A 215 19.78 20.27 -1.33
C LYS A 215 19.06 19.47 -2.41
N ARG A 216 18.66 18.25 -2.08
CA ARG A 216 17.95 17.30 -2.94
C ARG A 216 16.90 16.57 -2.11
N VAL A 217 15.67 16.49 -2.61
CA VAL A 217 14.57 15.73 -1.97
C VAL A 217 14.04 14.69 -2.94
N VAL A 218 14.00 13.42 -2.52
CA VAL A 218 13.37 12.32 -3.25
C VAL A 218 12.28 11.72 -2.39
N LEU A 219 11.04 11.74 -2.88
CA LEU A 219 9.90 11.17 -2.19
C LEU A 219 9.44 9.90 -2.90
N LEU A 220 9.30 8.80 -2.16
CA LEU A 220 8.82 7.51 -2.66
C LEU A 220 7.36 7.30 -2.30
N ALA A 221 6.54 6.89 -3.27
CA ALA A 221 5.14 6.55 -3.01
C ALA A 221 4.70 5.33 -3.83
N TRP A 222 4.36 4.25 -3.13
CA TRP A 222 3.90 3.00 -3.72
C TRP A 222 2.46 2.71 -3.32
N GLY A 223 1.68 2.15 -4.26
CA GLY A 223 0.33 1.70 -4.01
C GLY A 223 -0.77 2.73 -4.26
N GLN A 224 -1.94 2.20 -4.64
CA GLN A 224 -3.16 2.96 -4.95
C GLN A 224 -3.64 3.85 -3.79
N ASN A 225 -3.43 3.44 -2.55
CA ASN A 225 -3.84 4.16 -1.35
C ASN A 225 -3.16 5.54 -1.21
N LYS A 226 -2.06 5.80 -1.92
CA LYS A 226 -1.37 7.10 -1.93
C LYS A 226 -1.83 8.03 -3.06
N ALA A 227 -2.58 7.52 -4.04
CA ALA A 227 -2.88 8.25 -5.27
C ALA A 227 -3.62 9.58 -5.04
N GLY A 228 -4.55 9.61 -4.07
CA GLY A 228 -5.25 10.84 -3.69
C GLY A 228 -4.31 11.92 -3.14
N ALA A 229 -3.44 11.57 -2.20
CA ALA A 229 -2.46 12.48 -1.61
C ALA A 229 -1.44 12.95 -2.65
N ILE A 230 -0.96 12.05 -3.51
CA ILE A 230 -0.03 12.36 -4.60
C ILE A 230 -0.61 13.41 -5.55
N LYS A 231 -1.85 13.20 -6.02
CA LYS A 231 -2.51 14.19 -6.89
C LYS A 231 -2.59 15.57 -6.22
N LYS A 232 -3.03 15.63 -4.96
CA LYS A 232 -3.15 16.89 -4.21
C LYS A 232 -1.78 17.56 -4.02
N ALA A 233 -0.75 16.79 -3.69
CA ALA A 233 0.60 17.32 -3.47
C ALA A 233 1.27 17.82 -4.76
N ILE A 234 1.08 17.14 -5.89
CA ILE A 234 1.72 17.45 -7.16
C ILE A 234 0.95 18.52 -7.96
N GLU A 235 -0.38 18.40 -8.07
CA GLU A 235 -1.19 19.24 -8.96
C GLU A 235 -1.99 20.32 -8.22
N GLY A 236 -2.28 20.07 -6.93
CA GLY A 236 -3.06 20.99 -6.08
C GLY A 236 -2.34 22.29 -5.76
N LYS A 237 -3.04 23.22 -5.11
CA LYS A 237 -2.40 24.38 -4.49
C LYS A 237 -1.63 23.93 -3.25
N VAL A 238 -0.64 24.74 -2.84
CA VAL A 238 0.01 24.55 -1.54
C VAL A 238 -1.05 24.65 -0.44
N ASP A 239 -1.17 23.61 0.38
CA ASP A 239 -2.23 23.42 1.37
C ASP A 239 -1.62 22.84 2.65
N THR A 240 -1.90 23.47 3.80
CA THR A 240 -1.45 23.02 5.12
C THR A 240 -2.04 21.66 5.49
N ASN A 241 -3.18 21.29 4.93
CA ASN A 241 -3.78 19.97 5.10
C ASN A 241 -3.09 18.88 4.29
N ILE A 242 -2.23 19.26 3.33
CA ILE A 242 -1.42 18.34 2.52
C ILE A 242 0.06 18.76 2.65
N PRO A 243 0.75 18.43 3.75
CA PRO A 243 2.09 18.94 4.03
C PRO A 243 3.14 18.65 2.94
N ALA A 244 3.00 17.54 2.20
CA ALA A 244 3.82 17.24 1.02
C ALA A 244 3.72 18.32 -0.07
N SER A 245 2.63 19.08 -0.16
CA SER A 245 2.45 20.18 -1.12
C SER A 245 3.42 21.34 -0.87
N PHE A 246 3.95 21.50 0.35
CA PHE A 246 4.98 22.51 0.63
C PHE A 246 6.29 22.26 -0.14
N LEU A 247 6.50 21.05 -0.64
CA LEU A 247 7.63 20.71 -1.49
C LEU A 247 7.52 21.34 -2.90
N GLN A 248 6.35 21.85 -3.31
CA GLN A 248 6.22 22.65 -4.54
C GLN A 248 7.17 23.86 -4.56
N ASN A 249 7.50 24.39 -3.38
CA ASN A 249 8.41 25.53 -3.23
C ASN A 249 9.89 25.11 -3.12
N HIS A 250 10.21 23.84 -3.39
CA HIS A 250 11.56 23.30 -3.35
C HIS A 250 12.16 23.22 -4.76
N LYS A 251 13.39 23.72 -4.95
CA LYS A 251 14.00 23.83 -6.29
C LYS A 251 14.49 22.51 -6.89
N ASN A 252 14.64 21.46 -6.08
CA ASN A 252 15.22 20.17 -6.50
C ASN A 252 14.54 18.98 -5.83
N VAL A 253 13.23 18.83 -6.06
CA VAL A 253 12.41 17.73 -5.51
C VAL A 253 11.96 16.79 -6.64
N THR A 254 11.89 15.49 -6.36
CA THR A 254 11.27 14.53 -7.29
C THR A 254 10.44 13.50 -6.55
N PHE A 255 9.22 13.29 -7.04
CA PHE A 255 8.33 12.24 -6.55
C PHE A 255 8.50 11.02 -7.46
N VAL A 256 8.85 9.89 -6.86
CA VAL A 256 9.07 8.62 -7.52
C VAL A 256 7.88 7.73 -7.21
N LEU A 257 7.13 7.39 -8.25
CA LEU A 257 5.79 6.80 -8.17
C LEU A 257 5.77 5.45 -8.87
N ASP A 258 4.83 4.59 -8.48
CA ASP A 258 4.42 3.46 -9.31
C ASP A 258 3.14 3.82 -10.09
N LYS A 259 2.74 2.97 -11.03
CA LYS A 259 1.51 3.17 -11.82
C LYS A 259 0.26 3.40 -10.96
N THR A 260 0.16 2.73 -9.81
CA THR A 260 -1.02 2.80 -8.95
C THR A 260 -1.05 4.07 -8.10
N SER A 261 0.08 4.51 -7.56
CA SER A 261 0.18 5.76 -6.81
C SER A 261 0.10 6.99 -7.74
N ALA A 262 0.44 6.84 -9.02
CA ALA A 262 0.26 7.86 -10.05
C ALA A 262 -1.16 7.87 -10.67
N SER A 263 -2.01 6.88 -10.38
CA SER A 263 -3.27 6.65 -11.11
C SER A 263 -4.27 7.82 -11.09
N ASN A 264 -4.17 8.71 -10.10
CA ASN A 264 -5.01 9.89 -9.97
C ASN A 264 -4.45 11.16 -10.62
N LEU A 265 -3.18 11.17 -11.04
CA LEU A 265 -2.61 12.29 -11.78
C LEU A 265 -3.39 12.53 -13.06
N THR A 266 -3.57 13.78 -13.44
CA THR A 266 -4.41 14.19 -14.57
C THR A 266 -3.93 13.53 -15.87
N ARG A 267 -2.61 13.45 -16.10
CA ARG A 267 -2.04 12.76 -17.28
C ARG A 267 -2.31 11.25 -17.35
N ILE A 268 -2.65 10.62 -16.23
CA ILE A 268 -2.97 9.17 -16.18
C ILE A 268 -4.49 8.96 -16.12
N ARG A 269 -5.18 9.73 -15.27
CA ARG A 269 -6.61 9.60 -15.02
C ARG A 269 -7.45 10.13 -16.19
N SER A 270 -7.04 11.25 -16.77
CA SER A 270 -7.74 11.97 -17.84
C SER A 270 -6.74 12.57 -18.84
N PRO A 271 -6.00 11.71 -19.59
CA PRO A 271 -4.92 12.15 -20.49
C PRO A 271 -5.38 13.14 -21.56
N TRP A 272 -6.64 13.09 -21.99
CA TRP A 272 -7.25 14.03 -22.95
C TRP A 272 -7.25 15.49 -22.48
N LYS A 273 -7.02 15.76 -21.19
CA LYS A 273 -6.87 17.12 -20.67
C LYS A 273 -5.47 17.73 -20.90
N VAL A 274 -4.48 16.91 -21.24
CA VAL A 274 -3.07 17.32 -21.31
C VAL A 274 -2.44 17.09 -22.68
N GLY A 275 -3.16 16.50 -23.64
CA GLY A 275 -2.69 16.30 -25.00
C GLY A 275 -3.56 15.31 -25.77
N SER A 276 -3.19 15.07 -27.03
CA SER A 276 -3.83 14.10 -27.91
C SER A 276 -3.68 12.68 -27.39
N CYS A 277 -4.72 11.87 -27.61
CA CYS A 277 -4.79 10.51 -27.08
C CYS A 277 -4.89 9.47 -28.21
N LYS A 278 -4.17 8.34 -28.04
CA LYS A 278 -4.49 7.14 -28.81
C LYS A 278 -5.76 6.49 -28.25
N TRP A 279 -6.89 6.75 -28.89
CA TRP A 279 -8.21 6.33 -28.43
C TRP A 279 -8.47 4.82 -28.58
N THR A 280 -8.12 4.04 -27.55
CA THR A 280 -8.56 2.65 -27.41
C THR A 280 -10.00 2.56 -26.91
N LYS A 281 -10.65 1.40 -27.06
CA LYS A 281 -12.01 1.16 -26.55
C LYS A 281 -12.09 1.38 -25.04
N GLU A 282 -11.05 1.02 -24.30
CA GLU A 282 -10.93 1.20 -22.85
C GLU A 282 -10.84 2.68 -22.50
N LEU A 283 -10.01 3.44 -23.22
CA LEU A 283 -9.84 4.86 -22.99
C LEU A 283 -11.11 5.65 -23.31
N LYS A 284 -11.81 5.29 -24.39
CA LYS A 284 -13.14 5.84 -24.71
C LYS A 284 -14.13 5.60 -23.58
N SER A 285 -14.26 4.36 -23.11
CA SER A 285 -15.15 4.04 -21.98
C SER A 285 -14.80 4.85 -20.73
N LYS A 286 -13.50 4.98 -20.41
CA LYS A 286 -13.01 5.77 -19.29
C LYS A 286 -13.38 7.25 -19.42
N ALA A 287 -13.22 7.82 -20.62
CA ALA A 287 -13.52 9.22 -20.89
C ALA A 287 -15.01 9.54 -20.80
N VAL A 288 -15.86 8.69 -21.36
CA VAL A 288 -17.32 8.85 -21.31
C VAL A 288 -17.84 8.71 -19.88
N VAL A 289 -17.38 7.70 -19.12
CA VAL A 289 -17.75 7.56 -17.70
C VAL A 289 -17.25 8.74 -16.87
N TRP A 290 -16.05 9.25 -17.17
CA TRP A 290 -15.55 10.47 -16.53
C TRP A 290 -16.42 11.69 -16.88
N LEU A 291 -16.84 11.83 -18.14
CA LEU A 291 -17.69 12.91 -18.60
C LEU A 291 -19.07 12.87 -17.93
N CYS A 292 -19.69 11.69 -17.82
CA CYS A 292 -20.93 11.49 -17.06
C CYS A 292 -20.82 11.99 -15.62
N ASN A 293 -19.72 11.68 -14.93
CA ASN A 293 -19.50 12.15 -13.57
C ASN A 293 -19.29 13.66 -13.48
N ASN A 294 -18.70 14.28 -14.51
CA ASN A 294 -18.45 15.72 -14.52
C ASN A 294 -19.72 16.53 -14.85
N THR A 295 -20.57 16.02 -15.74
CA THR A 295 -21.81 16.69 -16.17
C THR A 295 -23.03 16.27 -15.38
N ASN A 296 -22.93 15.21 -14.56
CA ASN A 296 -24.03 14.55 -13.87
C ASN A 296 -25.14 14.06 -14.84
N LYS A 297 -24.76 13.65 -16.06
CA LYS A 297 -25.64 13.11 -17.10
C LYS A 297 -25.40 11.62 -17.31
N SER A 298 -26.44 10.88 -17.69
CA SER A 298 -26.31 9.49 -18.13
C SER A 298 -25.59 9.41 -19.48
N ILE A 299 -25.01 8.24 -19.81
CA ILE A 299 -24.22 8.04 -21.04
C ILE A 299 -25.00 8.46 -22.29
N LEU A 300 -26.27 8.07 -22.40
CA LEU A 300 -27.09 8.35 -23.59
C LEU A 300 -27.55 9.82 -23.68
N ASN A 301 -27.44 10.59 -22.60
CA ASN A 301 -27.84 12.01 -22.54
C ASN A 301 -26.66 12.96 -22.76
N LEU A 302 -25.45 12.45 -23.01
CA LEU A 302 -24.30 13.28 -23.32
C LEU A 302 -24.43 13.88 -24.72
N THR A 303 -24.23 15.19 -24.81
CA THR A 303 -24.36 16.00 -26.03
C THR A 303 -22.99 16.36 -26.60
N GLU A 304 -22.96 16.83 -27.84
CA GLU A 304 -21.73 17.34 -28.46
C GLU A 304 -21.06 18.46 -27.63
N SER A 305 -21.84 19.38 -27.06
CA SER A 305 -21.34 20.44 -26.18
C SER A 305 -20.58 19.88 -24.98
N ASP A 306 -21.10 18.80 -24.39
CA ASP A 306 -20.47 18.16 -23.23
C ASP A 306 -19.06 17.64 -23.60
N TYR A 307 -18.89 17.02 -24.77
CA TYR A 307 -17.58 16.55 -25.23
C TYR A 307 -16.62 17.72 -25.53
N ASN A 308 -17.10 18.75 -26.23
CA ASN A 308 -16.29 19.89 -26.64
C ASN A 308 -15.80 20.72 -25.45
N GLU A 309 -16.68 21.02 -24.49
CA GLU A 309 -16.36 21.81 -23.30
C GLU A 309 -15.40 21.10 -22.33
N ASN A 310 -15.24 19.77 -22.47
CA ASN A 310 -14.47 18.94 -21.54
C ASN A 310 -13.20 18.32 -22.17
N ASN A 311 -12.66 18.96 -23.22
CA ASN A 311 -11.44 18.53 -23.92
C ASN A 311 -11.54 17.13 -24.55
N LEU A 312 -12.73 16.74 -25.02
CA LEU A 312 -12.98 15.46 -25.69
C LEU A 312 -13.37 15.62 -27.17
N SER A 313 -13.18 16.80 -27.75
CA SER A 313 -13.47 17.07 -29.16
C SER A 313 -12.73 16.13 -30.12
N GLU A 314 -11.54 15.62 -29.75
CA GLU A 314 -10.78 14.65 -30.55
C GLU A 314 -11.56 13.34 -30.80
N LEU A 315 -12.44 12.93 -29.87
CA LEU A 315 -13.30 11.76 -30.06
C LEU A 315 -14.31 11.96 -31.18
N LEU A 316 -14.72 13.21 -31.40
CA LEU A 316 -15.77 13.56 -32.35
C LEU A 316 -15.26 13.69 -33.79
N ILE A 317 -13.93 13.63 -34.01
CA ILE A 317 -13.32 13.75 -35.36
C ILE A 317 -13.79 12.61 -36.28
N HIS A 318 -13.97 11.41 -35.73
CA HIS A 318 -14.24 10.20 -36.52
C HIS A 318 -15.59 9.55 -36.22
N GLN A 319 -16.30 9.98 -35.18
CA GLN A 319 -17.57 9.37 -34.74
C GLN A 319 -18.49 10.43 -34.17
N SER A 320 -19.80 10.26 -34.37
CA SER A 320 -20.78 11.14 -33.73
C SER A 320 -20.84 10.89 -32.22
N PRO A 321 -21.24 11.89 -31.40
CA PRO A 321 -21.49 11.68 -29.98
C PRO A 321 -22.48 10.54 -29.72
N TYR A 322 -23.49 10.39 -30.58
CA TYR A 322 -24.48 9.33 -30.49
C TYR A 322 -23.84 7.94 -30.60
N ASP A 323 -22.97 7.73 -31.59
CA ASP A 323 -22.31 6.44 -31.82
C ASP A 323 -21.40 6.06 -30.65
N ILE A 324 -20.65 7.04 -30.11
CA ILE A 324 -19.76 6.84 -28.96
C ILE A 324 -20.58 6.48 -27.72
N ASN A 325 -21.64 7.24 -27.43
CA ASN A 325 -22.52 7.00 -26.30
C ASN A 325 -23.12 5.59 -26.39
N LEU A 326 -23.61 5.19 -27.57
CA LEU A 326 -24.21 3.89 -27.80
C LEU A 326 -23.18 2.75 -27.68
N GLU A 327 -21.96 2.94 -28.18
CA GLU A 327 -20.85 1.98 -28.04
C GLU A 327 -20.54 1.71 -26.56
N VAL A 328 -20.34 2.78 -25.77
CA VAL A 328 -19.99 2.67 -24.35
C VAL A 328 -21.17 2.15 -23.52
N PHE A 329 -22.39 2.62 -23.79
CA PHE A 329 -23.59 2.13 -23.13
C PHE A 329 -23.75 0.62 -23.34
N ASN A 330 -23.66 0.16 -24.61
CA ASN A 330 -23.77 -1.25 -24.93
C ASN A 330 -22.67 -2.06 -24.24
N LYS A 331 -21.44 -1.57 -24.21
CA LYS A 331 -20.33 -2.26 -23.53
C LYS A 331 -20.64 -2.49 -22.05
N ILE A 332 -21.12 -1.48 -21.33
CA ILE A 332 -21.45 -1.59 -19.89
C ILE A 332 -22.72 -2.41 -19.67
N SER A 333 -23.77 -2.15 -20.44
CA SER A 333 -25.04 -2.88 -20.33
C SER A 333 -24.84 -4.38 -20.54
N ARG A 334 -24.00 -4.77 -21.50
CA ARG A 334 -23.68 -6.17 -21.80
C ARG A 334 -22.91 -6.90 -20.71
N THR A 335 -22.23 -6.21 -19.78
CA THR A 335 -21.60 -6.87 -18.63
C THR A 335 -22.59 -7.19 -17.51
N ILE A 336 -23.77 -6.56 -17.53
CA ILE A 336 -24.81 -6.79 -16.51
C ILE A 336 -25.60 -8.04 -16.87
N THR A 337 -25.49 -9.08 -16.05
CA THR A 337 -26.23 -10.33 -16.25
C THR A 337 -26.77 -10.86 -14.93
N GLY A 338 -28.00 -11.37 -14.95
CA GLY A 338 -28.54 -12.21 -13.87
C GLY A 338 -28.10 -13.67 -13.96
N TRP A 339 -27.34 -14.02 -15.00
CA TRP A 339 -26.88 -15.37 -15.32
C TRP A 339 -25.35 -15.39 -15.39
N PRO A 340 -24.65 -15.34 -14.24
CA PRO A 340 -23.18 -15.31 -14.21
C PRO A 340 -22.55 -16.58 -14.79
N GLY A 341 -23.25 -17.72 -14.78
CA GLY A 341 -22.81 -18.95 -15.43
C GLY A 341 -23.32 -19.12 -16.87
N GLY A 342 -23.89 -18.07 -17.47
CA GLY A 342 -24.50 -18.09 -18.79
C GLY A 342 -25.98 -18.52 -18.77
N LYS A 343 -26.80 -17.92 -19.64
CA LYS A 343 -28.25 -18.22 -19.70
C LYS A 343 -28.50 -19.38 -20.68
N PRO A 344 -29.12 -20.50 -20.25
CA PRO A 344 -29.46 -21.59 -21.15
C PRO A 344 -30.42 -21.16 -22.28
N ASN A 345 -30.26 -21.74 -23.47
CA ASN A 345 -31.13 -21.54 -24.63
C ASN A 345 -31.35 -20.07 -25.04
N ALA A 346 -30.39 -19.20 -24.73
CA ALA A 346 -30.43 -17.79 -25.09
C ALA A 346 -29.27 -17.47 -26.04
N ASP A 347 -29.47 -16.45 -26.89
CA ASP A 347 -28.36 -15.84 -27.61
C ASP A 347 -27.38 -15.22 -26.61
N ASP A 348 -26.12 -15.65 -26.71
CA ASP A 348 -25.01 -15.25 -25.87
C ASP A 348 -23.98 -14.37 -26.61
N LYS A 349 -24.26 -13.97 -27.87
CA LYS A 349 -23.38 -13.12 -28.69
C LYS A 349 -22.86 -11.87 -27.97
N TYR A 350 -23.67 -11.32 -27.08
CA TYR A 350 -23.38 -10.11 -26.32
C TYR A 350 -23.45 -10.30 -24.80
N ARG A 351 -23.46 -11.55 -24.32
CA ARG A 351 -23.46 -11.87 -22.90
C ARG A 351 -22.02 -12.13 -22.43
N PRO A 352 -21.72 -11.90 -21.14
CA PRO A 352 -20.36 -12.07 -20.64
C PRO A 352 -19.94 -13.54 -20.59
N GLU A 353 -20.90 -14.47 -20.52
CA GLU A 353 -20.67 -15.90 -20.40
C GLU A 353 -21.54 -16.69 -21.39
N ARG A 354 -20.94 -17.72 -22.00
CA ARG A 354 -21.55 -18.61 -22.99
C ARG A 354 -22.74 -19.40 -22.43
N ALA A 355 -23.72 -19.67 -23.27
CA ALA A 355 -24.90 -20.47 -22.93
C ALA A 355 -24.56 -21.96 -22.73
N ASN A 356 -23.60 -22.48 -23.51
CA ASN A 356 -23.23 -23.90 -23.49
C ASN A 356 -21.84 -24.14 -22.89
N PRO A 357 -21.66 -25.19 -22.04
CA PRO A 357 -22.71 -26.08 -21.55
C PRO A 357 -23.64 -25.39 -20.55
N THR A 358 -24.88 -25.88 -20.42
CA THR A 358 -25.93 -25.27 -19.58
C THR A 358 -25.58 -25.30 -18.09
N LYS A 359 -24.99 -26.41 -17.63
CA LYS A 359 -24.35 -26.53 -16.30
C LYS A 359 -22.84 -26.52 -16.48
N LYS A 360 -22.16 -25.81 -15.58
CA LYS A 360 -20.71 -25.57 -15.63
C LYS A 360 -20.09 -25.94 -14.30
N ARG A 361 -18.82 -26.31 -14.34
CA ARG A 361 -17.98 -26.36 -13.15
C ARG A 361 -17.34 -25.00 -12.96
N ILE A 362 -17.26 -24.54 -11.73
CA ILE A 362 -16.77 -23.19 -11.42
C ILE A 362 -15.90 -23.28 -10.18
N ILE A 363 -14.75 -22.62 -10.22
CA ILE A 363 -13.90 -22.44 -9.06
C ILE A 363 -13.88 -20.97 -8.67
N ILE A 364 -14.21 -20.68 -7.42
CA ILE A 364 -14.10 -19.35 -6.81
C ILE A 364 -12.85 -19.35 -5.95
N PHE A 365 -11.87 -18.53 -6.32
CA PHE A 365 -10.70 -18.29 -5.49
C PHE A 365 -11.00 -17.20 -4.47
N SER A 366 -10.90 -17.56 -3.19
CA SER A 366 -11.13 -16.66 -2.06
C SER A 366 -9.79 -16.44 -1.34
N PRO A 367 -9.10 -15.31 -1.56
CA PRO A 367 -7.78 -15.06 -0.97
C PRO A 367 -7.80 -15.17 0.55
N HIS A 368 -8.81 -14.59 1.20
CA HIS A 368 -9.11 -14.74 2.61
C HIS A 368 -10.49 -15.41 2.83
N PRO A 369 -10.72 -16.22 3.89
CA PRO A 369 -11.93 -17.06 4.00
C PRO A 369 -13.29 -16.38 4.19
N ASP A 370 -13.38 -15.08 3.98
CA ASP A 370 -14.57 -14.23 3.97
C ASP A 370 -14.73 -13.42 2.65
N ASP A 371 -13.72 -13.39 1.80
CA ASP A 371 -13.69 -12.57 0.57
C ASP A 371 -14.75 -13.02 -0.45
N ASP A 372 -15.02 -14.33 -0.53
CA ASP A 372 -16.05 -14.94 -1.38
C ASP A 372 -17.45 -14.41 -1.05
N VAL A 373 -17.77 -14.30 0.23
CA VAL A 373 -19.08 -13.82 0.69
C VAL A 373 -19.16 -12.30 0.61
N ILE A 374 -18.13 -11.59 1.10
CA ILE A 374 -18.15 -10.12 1.20
C ILE A 374 -18.03 -9.46 -0.19
N SER A 375 -17.25 -10.04 -1.10
CA SER A 375 -16.94 -9.40 -2.39
C SER A 375 -17.87 -9.84 -3.51
N MET A 376 -18.38 -11.08 -3.48
CA MET A 376 -19.15 -11.64 -4.59
C MET A 376 -20.34 -12.52 -4.17
N GLY A 377 -20.83 -12.41 -2.92
CA GLY A 377 -21.89 -13.26 -2.38
C GLY A 377 -23.13 -13.38 -3.28
N GLY A 378 -23.61 -12.29 -3.87
CA GLY A 378 -24.76 -12.34 -4.79
C GLY A 378 -24.49 -13.09 -6.11
N THR A 379 -23.26 -13.02 -6.63
CA THR A 379 -22.86 -13.82 -7.80
C THR A 379 -22.70 -15.28 -7.41
N PHE A 380 -22.08 -15.54 -6.26
CA PHE A 380 -21.87 -16.86 -5.70
C PHE A 380 -23.21 -17.60 -5.49
N GLU A 381 -24.18 -16.98 -4.83
CA GLU A 381 -25.53 -17.53 -4.64
C GLU A 381 -26.24 -17.79 -5.98
N ARG A 382 -26.10 -16.88 -6.96
CA ARG A 382 -26.71 -17.05 -8.29
C ARG A 382 -26.15 -18.24 -9.05
N LEU A 383 -24.86 -18.49 -8.97
CA LEU A 383 -24.24 -19.66 -9.59
C LEU A 383 -24.78 -20.96 -9.00
N VAL A 384 -24.95 -21.03 -7.68
CA VAL A 384 -25.47 -22.24 -7.01
C VAL A 384 -26.96 -22.43 -7.29
N SER A 385 -27.76 -21.38 -7.16
CA SER A 385 -29.21 -21.45 -7.45
C SER A 385 -29.53 -21.76 -8.92
N GLN A 386 -28.61 -21.47 -9.85
CA GLN A 386 -28.70 -21.86 -11.26
C GLN A 386 -28.25 -23.31 -11.52
N GLY A 387 -27.80 -24.03 -10.50
CA GLY A 387 -27.46 -25.46 -10.57
C GLY A 387 -26.09 -25.74 -11.18
N HIS A 388 -25.17 -24.77 -11.14
CA HIS A 388 -23.76 -24.99 -11.50
C HIS A 388 -23.04 -25.77 -10.39
N GLU A 389 -22.02 -26.54 -10.76
CA GLU A 389 -21.13 -27.20 -9.81
C GLU A 389 -20.06 -26.21 -9.36
N VAL A 390 -20.27 -25.59 -8.21
CA VAL A 390 -19.39 -24.55 -7.68
C VAL A 390 -18.46 -25.13 -6.63
N HIS A 391 -17.19 -24.74 -6.71
CA HIS A 391 -16.14 -25.01 -5.75
C HIS A 391 -15.60 -23.69 -5.20
N VAL A 392 -15.19 -23.70 -3.93
CA VAL A 392 -14.52 -22.55 -3.30
C VAL A 392 -13.14 -23.00 -2.84
N ALA A 393 -12.12 -22.24 -3.23
CA ALA A 393 -10.73 -22.49 -2.88
C ALA A 393 -10.17 -21.33 -2.06
N TYR A 394 -10.02 -21.57 -0.75
CA TYR A 394 -9.48 -20.62 0.22
C TYR A 394 -7.96 -20.66 0.20
N GLN A 395 -7.32 -19.53 -0.09
CA GLN A 395 -5.87 -19.47 -0.32
C GLN A 395 -5.05 -19.38 0.97
N THR A 396 -5.60 -18.79 2.03
CA THR A 396 -4.97 -18.66 3.36
C THR A 396 -5.83 -19.31 4.44
N SER A 397 -5.25 -19.70 5.57
CA SER A 397 -6.00 -20.18 6.73
C SER A 397 -6.82 -19.11 7.43
N GLY A 398 -6.47 -17.82 7.28
CA GLY A 398 -7.16 -16.71 7.94
C GLY A 398 -7.00 -16.67 9.47
N ASN A 399 -6.11 -17.48 10.04
CA ASN A 399 -5.94 -17.63 11.49
C ASN A 399 -5.51 -16.34 12.21
N ILE A 400 -4.72 -15.48 11.55
CA ILE A 400 -4.28 -14.19 12.08
C ILE A 400 -5.47 -13.24 12.32
N ALA A 401 -6.59 -13.43 11.61
CA ALA A 401 -7.77 -12.59 11.73
C ALA A 401 -8.78 -13.08 12.78
N VAL A 402 -8.52 -14.19 13.46
CA VAL A 402 -9.37 -14.69 14.55
C VAL A 402 -8.93 -14.03 15.85
N ASN A 403 -9.88 -13.44 16.58
CA ASN A 403 -9.58 -12.79 17.84
C ASN A 403 -9.23 -13.84 18.90
N ASN A 404 -8.21 -13.57 19.73
CA ASN A 404 -7.83 -14.39 20.88
C ASN A 404 -9.02 -14.64 21.82
N SER A 405 -9.92 -13.67 21.99
CA SER A 405 -11.15 -13.86 22.78
C SER A 405 -12.08 -14.93 22.21
N ASP A 406 -12.16 -15.04 20.89
CA ASP A 406 -12.94 -16.10 20.24
C ASP A 406 -12.27 -17.45 20.40
N VAL A 407 -10.95 -17.53 20.23
CA VAL A 407 -10.18 -18.76 20.48
C VAL A 407 -10.37 -19.24 21.93
N LEU A 408 -10.26 -18.33 22.90
CA LEU A 408 -10.50 -18.61 24.31
C LEU A 408 -11.90 -19.18 24.54
N LYS A 409 -12.93 -18.50 24.03
CA LYS A 409 -14.33 -18.94 24.14
C LYS A 409 -14.54 -20.36 23.62
N PHE A 410 -14.00 -20.69 22.45
CA PHE A 410 -14.10 -22.05 21.90
C PHE A 410 -13.33 -23.08 22.71
N LEU A 411 -12.16 -22.72 23.23
CA LEU A 411 -11.36 -23.59 24.10
C LEU A 411 -12.04 -23.87 25.44
N GLU A 412 -12.67 -22.88 26.06
CA GLU A 412 -13.41 -23.03 27.32
C GLU A 412 -14.59 -23.97 27.14
N VAL A 413 -15.39 -23.76 26.08
CA VAL A 413 -16.51 -24.65 25.72
C VAL A 413 -16.03 -26.09 25.48
N TYR A 414 -14.93 -26.28 24.76
CA TYR A 414 -14.39 -27.61 24.49
C TYR A 414 -13.80 -28.28 25.74
N SER A 415 -13.19 -27.49 26.63
CA SER A 415 -12.59 -27.98 27.88
C SER A 415 -13.64 -28.40 28.90
N ASP A 416 -14.78 -27.70 28.95
CA ASP A 416 -15.87 -28.07 29.86
C ASP A 416 -16.70 -29.25 29.35
N THR A 417 -16.73 -29.47 28.03
CA THR A 417 -17.42 -30.62 27.42
C THR A 417 -16.58 -31.91 27.44
N SER A 418 -15.26 -31.83 27.60
CA SER A 418 -14.36 -33.00 27.63
C SER A 418 -13.29 -32.91 28.72
N LYS A 419 -13.37 -33.82 29.70
CA LYS A 419 -12.39 -33.92 30.82
C LYS A 419 -10.93 -34.06 30.34
N ASN A 420 -10.71 -34.75 29.21
CA ASN A 420 -9.37 -34.90 28.62
C ASN A 420 -8.90 -33.63 27.91
N ALA A 421 -9.81 -32.85 27.33
CA ALA A 421 -9.49 -31.57 26.71
C ALA A 421 -9.06 -30.53 27.75
N LYS A 422 -9.72 -30.52 28.92
CA LYS A 422 -9.37 -29.62 30.04
C LYS A 422 -7.92 -29.77 30.46
N LYS A 423 -7.43 -31.00 30.66
CA LYS A 423 -6.01 -31.24 30.98
C LYS A 423 -5.06 -30.79 29.88
N LYS A 424 -5.46 -30.91 28.61
CA LYS A 424 -4.61 -30.61 27.45
C LYS A 424 -4.48 -29.10 27.19
N TYR A 425 -5.55 -28.34 27.39
CA TYR A 425 -5.61 -26.93 26.96
C TYR A 425 -5.64 -25.92 28.11
N ASN A 426 -5.57 -26.36 29.37
CA ASN A 426 -5.49 -25.45 30.52
C ASN A 426 -4.34 -24.44 30.39
N GLU A 427 -3.16 -24.87 29.93
CA GLU A 427 -2.01 -23.97 29.73
C GLU A 427 -2.31 -22.91 28.66
N LEU A 428 -2.95 -23.27 27.55
CA LEU A 428 -3.32 -22.33 26.49
C LEU A 428 -4.39 -21.33 26.95
N ILE A 429 -5.35 -21.78 27.76
CA ILE A 429 -6.41 -20.94 28.34
C ILE A 429 -5.80 -19.89 29.27
N GLU A 430 -4.88 -20.28 30.15
CA GLU A 430 -4.18 -19.34 31.03
C GLU A 430 -3.32 -18.33 30.26
N ILE A 431 -2.66 -18.78 29.19
CA ILE A 431 -1.91 -17.89 28.30
C ILE A 431 -2.83 -16.83 27.67
N LEU A 432 -4.00 -17.24 27.15
CA LEU A 432 -4.95 -16.35 26.49
C LEU A 432 -5.67 -15.40 27.47
N LYS A 433 -5.81 -15.77 28.75
CA LYS A 433 -6.38 -14.91 29.80
C LYS A 433 -5.42 -13.80 30.25
N ASN A 434 -4.13 -14.11 30.29
CA ASN A 434 -3.10 -13.24 30.86
C ASN A 434 -2.33 -12.41 29.82
N SER A 435 -2.43 -12.75 28.52
CA SER A 435 -1.74 -12.04 27.44
C SER A 435 -2.61 -11.89 26.18
N ASN A 436 -2.61 -10.68 25.63
CA ASN A 436 -3.20 -10.40 24.32
C ASN A 436 -2.25 -10.68 23.15
N GLU A 437 -0.96 -10.93 23.39
CA GLU A 437 0.10 -11.00 22.37
C GLU A 437 0.41 -12.43 21.89
N VAL A 438 -0.61 -13.28 21.72
CA VAL A 438 -0.37 -14.72 21.46
C VAL A 438 -0.41 -15.09 19.98
N LEU A 439 0.22 -14.27 19.13
CA LEU A 439 0.38 -14.55 17.69
C LEU A 439 1.49 -15.59 17.41
N GLU A 440 2.37 -15.86 18.38
CA GLU A 440 3.53 -16.75 18.19
C GLU A 440 3.26 -18.21 18.57
N ASN A 441 2.19 -18.51 19.31
CA ASN A 441 1.90 -19.89 19.71
C ASN A 441 1.26 -20.67 18.54
N LYS A 442 1.98 -21.69 18.05
CA LYS A 442 1.55 -22.53 16.93
C LYS A 442 0.24 -23.28 17.21
N GLU A 443 0.00 -23.72 18.44
CA GLU A 443 -1.22 -24.45 18.80
C GLU A 443 -2.45 -23.53 18.77
N ILE A 444 -2.33 -22.32 19.30
CA ILE A 444 -3.40 -21.31 19.26
C ILE A 444 -3.71 -20.93 17.81
N ARG A 445 -2.69 -20.73 16.96
CA ARG A 445 -2.91 -20.49 15.53
C ARG A 445 -3.60 -21.66 14.83
N ASN A 446 -3.27 -22.91 15.18
CA ASN A 446 -3.95 -24.07 14.61
C ASN A 446 -5.44 -24.11 15.00
N ILE A 447 -5.77 -23.74 16.25
CA ILE A 447 -7.17 -23.66 16.70
C ILE A 447 -7.89 -22.53 15.97
N ALA A 448 -7.26 -21.36 15.85
CA ALA A 448 -7.78 -20.25 15.05
C ALA A 448 -8.04 -20.65 13.59
N THR A 449 -7.12 -21.40 12.96
CA THR A 449 -7.33 -21.98 11.62
C THR A 449 -8.59 -22.85 11.60
N LEU A 450 -8.75 -23.76 12.56
CA LEU A 450 -9.92 -24.64 12.61
C LEU A 450 -11.22 -23.86 12.78
N ILE A 451 -11.26 -22.86 13.65
CA ILE A 451 -12.42 -21.98 13.82
C ILE A 451 -12.80 -21.36 12.48
N ARG A 452 -11.83 -20.74 11.79
CA ARG A 452 -12.06 -20.08 10.51
C ARG A 452 -12.53 -21.06 9.42
N GLU A 453 -11.94 -22.25 9.35
CA GLU A 453 -12.38 -23.28 8.40
C GLU A 453 -13.83 -23.70 8.67
N LYS A 454 -14.24 -23.84 9.94
CA LYS A 454 -15.63 -24.18 10.29
C LYS A 454 -16.61 -23.05 10.00
N GLU A 455 -16.21 -21.79 10.17
CA GLU A 455 -16.99 -20.63 9.74
C GLU A 455 -17.21 -20.65 8.22
N SER A 456 -16.15 -20.90 7.44
CA SER A 456 -16.23 -21.01 5.98
C SER A 456 -17.16 -22.15 5.54
N PHE A 457 -17.06 -23.33 6.16
CA PHE A 457 -18.01 -24.42 5.91
C PHE A 457 -19.46 -24.03 6.22
N ALA A 458 -19.70 -23.33 7.33
CA ALA A 458 -21.05 -22.88 7.68
C ALA A 458 -21.61 -21.93 6.60
N ALA A 459 -20.80 -20.99 6.12
CA ALA A 459 -21.17 -20.07 5.05
C ALA A 459 -21.45 -20.79 3.72
N THR A 460 -20.58 -21.72 3.32
CA THR A 460 -20.75 -22.45 2.05
C THR A 460 -21.96 -23.38 2.10
N ARG A 461 -22.23 -24.03 3.25
CA ARG A 461 -23.43 -24.86 3.45
C ARG A 461 -24.71 -24.04 3.39
N PHE A 462 -24.71 -22.83 3.97
CA PHE A 462 -25.86 -21.91 3.88
C PHE A 462 -26.19 -21.58 2.42
N ILE A 463 -25.17 -21.41 1.57
CA ILE A 463 -25.33 -21.14 0.13
C ILE A 463 -25.72 -22.41 -0.66
N GLY A 464 -25.52 -23.61 -0.11
CA GLY A 464 -25.87 -24.88 -0.74
C GLY A 464 -24.69 -25.63 -1.39
N ILE A 465 -23.46 -25.31 -1.01
CA ILE A 465 -22.25 -25.99 -1.49
C ILE A 465 -21.96 -27.22 -0.60
N PRO A 466 -21.74 -28.41 -1.19
CA PRO A 466 -21.27 -29.58 -0.46
C PRO A 466 -19.86 -29.35 0.12
N ASP A 467 -19.60 -29.87 1.32
CA ASP A 467 -18.28 -29.78 1.96
C ASP A 467 -17.15 -30.36 1.07
N SER A 468 -17.45 -31.35 0.22
CA SER A 468 -16.48 -31.93 -0.73
C SER A 468 -15.97 -30.93 -1.77
N ASN A 469 -16.68 -29.82 -1.97
CA ASN A 469 -16.37 -28.78 -2.94
C ASN A 469 -15.66 -27.58 -2.33
N VAL A 470 -15.35 -27.63 -1.03
CA VAL A 470 -14.62 -26.60 -0.30
C VAL A 470 -13.16 -27.04 -0.12
N HIS A 471 -12.23 -26.21 -0.56
CA HIS A 471 -10.80 -26.52 -0.58
C HIS A 471 -10.01 -25.48 0.22
N PHE A 472 -9.21 -25.94 1.19
CA PHE A 472 -8.29 -25.08 1.95
C PHE A 472 -6.86 -25.31 1.45
N LEU A 473 -6.33 -24.35 0.69
CA LEU A 473 -5.05 -24.48 0.01
C LEU A 473 -3.85 -24.20 0.93
N ARG A 474 -4.03 -23.31 1.92
CA ARG A 474 -2.99 -22.92 2.90
C ARG A 474 -1.65 -22.60 2.22
N LEU A 475 -1.68 -21.68 1.25
CA LEU A 475 -0.53 -21.39 0.41
C LEU A 475 0.67 -20.91 1.27
N PRO A 476 1.88 -21.48 1.10
CA PRO A 476 3.11 -21.06 1.79
C PRO A 476 3.39 -19.55 1.76
N PHE A 477 2.98 -18.87 0.69
CA PHE A 477 3.03 -17.42 0.56
C PHE A 477 2.35 -16.69 1.74
N TYR A 478 1.22 -17.22 2.23
CA TYR A 478 0.44 -16.68 3.34
C TYR A 478 0.78 -17.29 4.70
N GLU A 479 1.19 -18.57 4.75
CA GLU A 479 1.41 -19.34 5.98
C GLU A 479 2.79 -19.11 6.62
N THR A 480 3.15 -17.84 6.86
CA THR A 480 4.44 -17.49 7.48
C THR A 480 4.42 -17.51 8.99
N GLY A 481 3.24 -17.63 9.60
CA GLY A 481 3.04 -17.46 11.04
C GLY A 481 3.18 -16.01 11.51
N THR A 482 3.39 -15.05 10.60
CA THR A 482 3.49 -13.63 10.91
C THR A 482 2.57 -12.83 10.00
N VAL A 483 2.36 -11.55 10.31
CA VAL A 483 1.59 -10.65 9.43
C VAL A 483 2.28 -10.45 8.07
N LYS A 484 3.58 -10.73 7.98
CA LYS A 484 4.38 -10.55 6.77
C LYS A 484 4.32 -11.79 5.88
N LYS A 485 3.86 -11.60 4.65
CA LYS A 485 3.82 -12.65 3.62
C LYS A 485 5.23 -12.98 3.10
N SER A 486 5.44 -14.23 2.70
CA SER A 486 6.65 -14.67 2.01
C SER A 486 6.65 -14.19 0.56
N ALA A 487 7.75 -14.40 -0.17
CA ALA A 487 7.66 -14.31 -1.64
C ALA A 487 6.91 -15.55 -2.16
N PRO A 488 6.10 -15.42 -3.24
CA PRO A 488 5.52 -16.59 -3.89
C PRO A 488 6.60 -17.57 -4.31
N SER A 489 6.36 -18.86 -4.09
CA SER A 489 7.27 -19.97 -4.35
C SER A 489 6.71 -20.90 -5.42
N SER A 490 7.53 -21.83 -5.93
CA SER A 490 7.06 -22.89 -6.83
C SER A 490 6.00 -23.77 -6.19
N LEU A 491 6.09 -23.99 -4.87
CA LEU A 491 5.12 -24.77 -4.12
C LEU A 491 3.72 -24.14 -4.14
N ASP A 492 3.63 -22.82 -4.06
CA ASP A 492 2.34 -22.11 -4.20
C ASP A 492 1.71 -22.35 -5.57
N LEU A 493 2.54 -22.35 -6.62
CA LEU A 493 2.12 -22.60 -8.00
C LEU A 493 1.64 -24.05 -8.18
N ASP A 494 2.37 -25.02 -7.63
CA ASP A 494 2.01 -26.44 -7.70
C ASP A 494 0.66 -26.73 -7.02
N ILE A 495 0.39 -26.13 -5.85
CA ILE A 495 -0.89 -26.26 -5.14
C ILE A 495 -2.04 -25.70 -6.00
N MET A 496 -1.84 -24.52 -6.59
CA MET A 496 -2.84 -23.88 -7.47
C MET A 496 -3.11 -24.71 -8.74
N ILE A 497 -2.06 -25.24 -9.38
CA ILE A 497 -2.20 -26.11 -10.55
C ILE A 497 -2.94 -27.39 -10.19
N SER A 498 -2.63 -28.00 -9.04
CA SER A 498 -3.25 -29.23 -8.57
C SER A 498 -4.76 -29.09 -8.41
N VAL A 499 -5.23 -28.03 -7.73
CA VAL A 499 -6.68 -27.80 -7.51
C VAL A 499 -7.42 -27.54 -8.82
N ILE A 500 -6.85 -26.73 -9.73
CA ILE A 500 -7.45 -26.44 -11.05
C ILE A 500 -7.51 -27.72 -11.89
N SER A 501 -6.44 -28.51 -11.91
CA SER A 501 -6.34 -29.75 -12.69
C SER A 501 -7.32 -30.83 -12.20
N LYS A 502 -7.57 -30.86 -10.88
CA LYS A 502 -8.54 -31.78 -10.27
C LYS A 502 -9.98 -31.41 -10.60
N ILE A 503 -10.34 -30.12 -10.48
CA ILE A 503 -11.72 -29.64 -10.65
C ILE A 503 -12.09 -29.54 -12.14
N LYS A 504 -11.14 -29.16 -13.00
CA LYS A 504 -11.38 -28.88 -14.43
C LYS A 504 -12.57 -27.93 -14.63
N PRO A 505 -12.51 -26.72 -14.03
CA PRO A 505 -13.59 -25.73 -14.09
C PRO A 505 -13.89 -25.32 -15.54
#